data_AF-A0A7J6TI56-F1
#
_entry.id   AF-A0A7J6TI56-F1
#
_cell.length_a   1.000
_cell.length_b   1.000
_cell.length_c   1.000
_cell.angle_alpha   90.00
_cell.angle_beta   90.00
_cell.angle_gamma   90.00
#
_symmetry.space_group_name_H-M   'P 1'
#
loop_
_entity.id
_entity.type
_entity.pdbx_description
1 polymer ?
#
loop_
_entity_poly.entity_id
_entity_poly.type
_entity_poly.pdbx_seq_one_letter_code
_entity_poly.pdbx_strand_id
1 'polypeptide(L)'
;MHEGRLVEQGTHDELIGISGGFYASLVSAQEAAAGASQTTRKASLVEKAPSSLAQSEVDLDIAVAVEADEPEEVREKKRITAVAKAYKVPWRRLFAFNKPECGFFIPALFGSAMFGTVMPMEGFLLARAMRAFYDDDPAELMNGVEWAAIGYTLVAFGALIGATLQFSCFAVIGENLTMRIRQLIFAKFLQQDIGYFDDPEHSTGKLSSSLSSYALKMNTITGMQLGVFCQFAASIVSGLIIAFSADVKLTLVMMACLPAMAGAGAIQMAVMMGMDGTSAKKEARQAAQVASEAVQNMRTVRALVAERATRDTYQNLLDKSAEGQGKLSSMSGFWFGLSNGLMFGGMALGFCTTSSAASSLTTSTTSSAASSLTT
;
A
#
# COMPACT_ATOMS: atom_id res chain seq x y z
N MET A 1 -52.26 -26.50 -7.68
CA MET A 1 -51.98 -26.91 -9.08
C MET A 1 -50.64 -27.63 -9.09
N HIS A 2 -50.55 -28.76 -9.80
CA HIS A 2 -49.29 -29.50 -10.03
C HIS A 2 -49.12 -29.58 -11.55
N GLU A 3 -47.93 -29.24 -12.06
CA GLU A 3 -47.62 -29.24 -13.51
C GLU A 3 -48.64 -28.46 -14.37
N GLY A 4 -49.14 -27.32 -13.85
CA GLY A 4 -50.06 -26.45 -14.58
C GLY A 4 -51.49 -27.01 -14.75
N ARG A 5 -51.83 -28.12 -14.08
CA ARG A 5 -53.20 -28.65 -14.02
C ARG A 5 -53.80 -28.49 -12.62
N LEU A 6 -55.11 -28.25 -12.58
CA LEU A 6 -55.87 -28.16 -11.33
C LEU A 6 -56.05 -29.58 -10.78
N VAL A 7 -55.43 -29.88 -9.63
CA VAL A 7 -55.40 -31.23 -9.05
C VAL A 7 -56.49 -31.39 -7.99
N GLU A 8 -56.73 -30.36 -7.18
CA GLU A 8 -57.71 -30.35 -6.10
C GLU A 8 -58.33 -28.95 -5.99
N GLN A 9 -59.65 -28.86 -5.75
CA GLN A 9 -60.39 -27.62 -5.57
C GLN A 9 -61.41 -27.81 -4.46
N GLY A 10 -61.43 -26.92 -3.48
CA GLY A 10 -62.30 -26.99 -2.31
C GLY A 10 -61.93 -25.90 -1.30
N THR A 11 -62.63 -25.89 -0.18
CA THR A 11 -62.27 -25.04 0.97
C THR A 11 -61.14 -25.70 1.78
N HIS A 12 -60.45 -24.90 2.61
CA HIS A 12 -59.29 -25.36 3.38
C HIS A 12 -59.58 -26.60 4.23
N ASP A 13 -60.74 -26.61 4.91
CA ASP A 13 -61.16 -27.72 5.78
C ASP A 13 -61.47 -29.00 5.00
N GLU A 14 -62.03 -28.85 3.79
CA GLU A 14 -62.30 -29.98 2.88
C GLU A 14 -61.01 -30.58 2.33
N LEU A 15 -60.01 -29.75 2.01
CA LEU A 15 -58.75 -30.18 1.38
C LEU A 15 -57.76 -30.82 2.38
N ILE A 16 -57.86 -30.47 3.67
CA ILE A 16 -57.08 -31.12 4.73
C ILE A 16 -57.70 -32.46 5.15
N GLY A 17 -59.02 -32.62 5.02
CA GLY A 17 -59.72 -33.85 5.34
C GLY A 17 -59.47 -35.01 4.36
N ILE A 18 -58.91 -34.74 3.18
CA ILE A 18 -58.61 -35.76 2.17
C ILE A 18 -57.33 -36.51 2.58
N SER A 19 -57.49 -37.75 3.04
CA SER A 19 -56.37 -38.63 3.41
C SER A 19 -55.47 -38.90 2.21
N GLY A 20 -54.26 -38.32 2.20
CA GLY A 20 -53.29 -38.44 1.11
C GLY A 20 -53.43 -37.38 0.01
N GLY A 21 -54.21 -36.32 0.23
CA GLY A 21 -54.35 -35.20 -0.70
C GLY A 21 -53.05 -34.40 -0.89
N PHE A 22 -52.86 -33.87 -2.10
CA PHE A 22 -51.68 -33.07 -2.46
C PHE A 22 -51.60 -31.79 -1.61
N TYR A 23 -52.74 -31.13 -1.37
CA TYR A 23 -52.80 -29.95 -0.50
C TYR A 23 -52.43 -30.26 0.95
N ALA A 24 -52.95 -31.34 1.52
CA ALA A 24 -52.62 -31.77 2.89
C ALA A 24 -51.13 -32.10 3.05
N SER A 25 -50.50 -32.70 2.02
CA SER A 25 -49.06 -32.99 2.03
C SER A 25 -48.21 -31.71 2.06
N LEU A 26 -48.59 -30.68 1.31
CA LEU A 26 -47.88 -29.40 1.28
C LEU A 26 -48.02 -28.65 2.62
N VAL A 27 -49.21 -28.65 3.21
CA VAL A 27 -49.43 -28.03 4.52
C VAL A 27 -48.61 -28.73 5.61
N SER A 28 -48.60 -30.08 5.62
CA SER A 28 -47.80 -30.85 6.57
C SER A 28 -46.28 -30.63 6.40
N ALA A 29 -45.79 -30.47 5.15
CA ALA A 29 -44.40 -30.13 4.89
C ALA A 29 -44.05 -28.71 5.35
N GLN A 30 -45.00 -27.77 5.23
CA GLN A 30 -44.84 -26.38 5.68
C GLN A 30 -44.84 -26.27 7.20
N GLU A 31 -45.68 -27.04 7.89
CA GLU A 31 -45.69 -27.15 9.35
C GLU A 31 -44.42 -27.85 9.87
N ALA A 32 -43.93 -28.88 9.19
CA ALA A 32 -42.65 -29.52 9.51
C ALA A 32 -41.46 -28.55 9.36
N ALA A 33 -41.46 -27.71 8.33
CA ALA A 33 -40.45 -26.66 8.14
C ALA A 33 -40.54 -25.56 9.22
N ALA A 34 -41.75 -25.17 9.62
CA ALA A 34 -41.97 -24.21 10.70
C ALA A 34 -41.54 -24.77 12.07
N GLY A 35 -41.78 -26.06 12.32
CA GLY A 35 -41.33 -26.76 13.53
C GLY A 35 -39.81 -26.88 13.63
N ALA A 36 -39.12 -27.16 12.51
CA ALA A 36 -37.66 -27.20 12.45
C ALA A 36 -37.03 -25.84 12.81
N SER A 37 -37.67 -24.73 12.43
CA SER A 37 -37.21 -23.38 12.77
C SER A 37 -37.34 -23.05 14.27
N GLN A 38 -38.23 -23.71 15.03
CA GLN A 38 -38.36 -23.51 16.48
C GLN A 38 -37.37 -24.36 17.30
N THR A 39 -37.05 -25.58 16.85
CA THR A 39 -36.10 -26.47 17.55
C THR A 39 -34.69 -25.88 17.58
N THR A 40 -34.26 -25.24 16.50
CA THR A 40 -32.95 -24.56 16.41
C THR A 40 -32.83 -23.39 17.38
N ARG A 41 -33.94 -22.72 17.73
CA ARG A 41 -33.95 -21.58 18.66
C ARG A 41 -33.84 -21.99 20.13
N LYS A 42 -34.20 -23.23 20.49
CA LYS A 42 -34.07 -23.76 21.86
C LYS A 42 -32.68 -24.37 22.14
N ALA A 43 -31.97 -24.85 21.11
CA ALA A 43 -30.64 -25.42 21.26
C ALA A 43 -29.55 -24.37 21.56
N SER A 44 -29.80 -23.07 21.35
CA SER A 44 -28.82 -22.00 21.55
C SER A 44 -28.76 -21.42 22.98
N LEU A 45 -29.43 -22.03 23.98
CA LEU A 45 -29.52 -21.50 25.35
C LEU A 45 -29.01 -22.44 26.46
N VAL A 46 -28.19 -23.46 26.17
CA VAL A 46 -27.56 -24.27 27.23
C VAL A 46 -26.04 -24.32 27.07
N GLU A 47 -25.38 -23.93 28.16
CA GLU A 47 -23.96 -23.62 28.33
C GLU A 47 -23.14 -24.84 28.84
N LYS A 48 -21.98 -25.06 28.21
CA LYS A 48 -20.67 -25.61 28.66
C LYS A 48 -20.51 -26.84 29.61
N ALA A 49 -19.71 -27.79 29.06
CA ALA A 49 -18.56 -28.52 29.63
C ALA A 49 -18.79 -29.92 30.30
N PRO A 50 -17.74 -30.75 30.51
CA PRO A 50 -17.03 -31.57 29.50
C PRO A 50 -16.88 -33.06 29.92
N SER A 51 -16.56 -33.99 29.00
CA SER A 51 -15.59 -35.11 29.23
C SER A 51 -15.60 -36.21 28.14
N SER A 52 -14.37 -36.51 27.69
CA SER A 52 -13.76 -37.83 27.42
C SER A 52 -14.28 -38.80 26.35
N LEU A 53 -13.31 -39.14 25.47
CA LEU A 53 -13.02 -40.43 24.82
C LEU A 53 -13.63 -40.75 23.44
N ALA A 54 -12.77 -40.56 22.43
CA ALA A 54 -12.45 -41.46 21.32
C ALA A 54 -13.57 -41.88 20.35
N GLN A 55 -13.48 -41.39 19.10
CA GLN A 55 -12.95 -42.15 17.97
C GLN A 55 -12.91 -41.31 16.69
N SER A 56 -11.94 -41.64 15.85
CA SER A 56 -11.62 -41.16 14.50
C SER A 56 -12.84 -40.92 13.59
N GLU A 57 -12.88 -39.76 12.92
CA GLU A 57 -13.31 -39.63 11.53
C GLU A 57 -12.94 -38.26 10.95
N VAL A 58 -12.78 -38.23 9.62
CA VAL A 58 -12.27 -37.13 8.81
C VAL A 58 -13.22 -35.93 8.85
N ASP A 59 -12.77 -34.79 9.38
CA ASP A 59 -13.49 -33.51 9.31
C ASP A 59 -13.47 -32.96 7.88
N LEU A 60 -14.47 -33.33 7.08
CA LEU A 60 -14.98 -32.47 6.03
C LEU A 60 -16.12 -31.64 6.64
N ASP A 61 -15.78 -30.42 7.07
CA ASP A 61 -16.77 -29.39 7.41
C ASP A 61 -17.57 -29.02 6.15
N ILE A 62 -18.65 -29.77 5.89
CA ILE A 62 -19.73 -29.33 5.01
C ILE A 62 -20.60 -28.39 5.84
N ALA A 63 -20.13 -27.16 6.00
CA ALA A 63 -21.02 -26.04 6.30
C ALA A 63 -21.92 -25.84 5.08
N VAL A 64 -23.08 -26.50 5.06
CA VAL A 64 -24.18 -26.15 4.16
C VAL A 64 -24.69 -24.78 4.62
N ALA A 65 -23.99 -23.73 4.20
CA ALA A 65 -24.58 -22.42 4.10
C ALA A 65 -25.74 -22.56 3.11
N VAL A 66 -26.97 -22.51 3.63
CA VAL A 66 -28.13 -22.19 2.82
C VAL A 66 -27.94 -20.73 2.39
N GLU A 67 -27.12 -20.53 1.35
CA GLU A 67 -27.10 -19.30 0.57
C GLU A 67 -28.53 -19.16 0.02
N ALA A 68 -29.22 -18.09 0.43
CA ALA A 68 -30.37 -17.62 -0.34
C ALA A 68 -29.90 -17.49 -1.78
N ASP A 69 -30.61 -18.15 -2.71
CA ASP A 69 -30.23 -18.28 -4.12
C ASP A 69 -30.11 -16.89 -4.76
N GLU A 70 -28.90 -16.31 -4.71
CA GLU A 70 -28.59 -15.09 -5.43
C GLU A 70 -28.56 -15.43 -6.93
N PRO A 71 -29.16 -14.59 -7.81
CA PRO A 71 -29.23 -14.88 -9.24
C PRO A 71 -27.84 -15.19 -9.81
N GLU A 72 -27.74 -16.21 -10.68
CA GLU A 72 -26.47 -16.72 -11.24
C GLU A 72 -25.55 -15.61 -11.75
N GLU A 73 -26.11 -14.55 -12.36
CA GLU A 73 -25.36 -13.37 -12.81
C GLU A 73 -24.56 -12.67 -11.69
N VAL A 74 -25.13 -12.55 -10.50
CA VAL A 74 -24.49 -11.91 -9.34
C VAL A 74 -23.35 -12.78 -8.81
N ARG A 75 -23.53 -14.11 -8.83
CA ARG A 75 -22.51 -15.08 -8.43
C ARG A 75 -21.34 -15.13 -9.42
N GLU A 76 -21.64 -15.11 -10.71
CA GLU A 76 -20.66 -15.05 -11.80
C GLU A 76 -19.85 -13.74 -11.74
N LYS A 77 -20.52 -12.59 -11.58
CA LYS A 77 -19.85 -11.29 -11.39
C LYS A 77 -18.97 -11.26 -10.15
N LYS A 78 -19.43 -11.82 -9.02
CA LYS A 78 -18.60 -11.94 -7.80
C LYS A 78 -17.38 -12.84 -8.03
N ARG A 79 -17.52 -13.96 -8.75
CA ARG A 79 -16.40 -14.84 -9.12
C ARG A 79 -15.39 -14.16 -10.03
N ILE A 80 -15.84 -13.50 -11.10
CA ILE A 80 -14.96 -12.75 -12.01
C ILE A 80 -14.22 -11.64 -11.27
N THR A 81 -14.91 -10.92 -10.38
CA THR A 81 -14.31 -9.87 -9.54
C THR A 81 -13.29 -10.44 -8.55
N ALA A 82 -13.58 -11.61 -7.95
CA ALA A 82 -12.65 -12.30 -7.05
C ALA A 82 -11.40 -12.81 -7.79
N VAL A 83 -11.56 -13.38 -8.99
CA VAL A 83 -10.46 -13.83 -9.85
C VAL A 83 -9.61 -12.64 -10.33
N ALA A 84 -10.24 -11.54 -10.72
CA ALA A 84 -9.54 -10.30 -11.09
C ALA A 84 -8.73 -9.72 -9.92
N LYS A 85 -9.24 -9.82 -8.69
CA LYS A 85 -8.55 -9.37 -7.48
C LYS A 85 -7.41 -10.32 -7.06
N ALA A 86 -7.50 -11.61 -7.38
CA ALA A 86 -6.48 -12.61 -7.10
C ALA A 86 -5.36 -12.67 -8.16
N TYR A 87 -5.62 -12.22 -9.40
CA TYR A 87 -4.64 -12.28 -10.48
C TYR A 87 -3.56 -11.21 -10.33
N LYS A 88 -2.42 -11.60 -9.74
CA LYS A 88 -1.20 -10.77 -9.74
C LYS A 88 -0.58 -10.79 -11.14
N VAL A 89 -0.60 -9.64 -11.82
CA VAL A 89 0.01 -9.49 -13.14
C VAL A 89 1.53 -9.69 -13.03
N PRO A 90 2.14 -10.64 -13.77
CA PRO A 90 3.57 -10.82 -13.70
C PRO A 90 4.30 -9.62 -14.33
N TRP A 91 5.38 -9.17 -13.68
CA TRP A 91 6.22 -8.05 -14.16
C TRP A 91 6.67 -8.22 -15.60
N ARG A 92 6.96 -9.45 -16.04
CA ARG A 92 7.32 -9.76 -17.43
C ARG A 92 6.24 -9.34 -18.44
N ARG A 93 4.96 -9.45 -18.09
CA ARG A 93 3.85 -9.02 -18.96
C ARG A 93 3.74 -7.49 -18.97
N LEU A 94 4.03 -6.82 -17.85
CA LEU A 94 4.07 -5.37 -17.77
C LEU A 94 5.19 -4.80 -18.66
N PHE A 95 6.40 -5.32 -18.54
CA PHE A 95 7.53 -4.93 -19.39
C PHE A 95 7.35 -5.33 -20.86
N ALA A 96 6.54 -6.35 -21.16
CA ALA A 96 6.23 -6.73 -22.54
C ALA A 96 5.50 -5.61 -23.32
N PHE A 97 4.75 -4.73 -22.64
CA PHE A 97 4.14 -3.56 -23.29
C PHE A 97 5.16 -2.50 -23.71
N ASN A 98 6.34 -2.50 -23.06
CA ASN A 98 7.44 -1.56 -23.29
C ASN A 98 8.54 -2.06 -24.24
N LYS A 99 8.33 -3.22 -24.87
CA LYS A 99 9.24 -3.80 -25.89
C LYS A 99 9.76 -2.82 -26.99
N PRO A 100 8.96 -1.93 -27.59
CA PRO A 100 9.47 -1.02 -28.64
C PRO A 100 10.53 -0.05 -28.14
N GLU A 101 10.58 0.23 -26.84
CA GLU A 101 11.39 1.28 -26.23
C GLU A 101 12.51 0.71 -25.36
N CYS A 102 12.76 -0.61 -25.46
CA CYS A 102 13.88 -1.26 -24.77
C CYS A 102 15.24 -0.59 -25.04
N GLY A 103 15.40 0.07 -26.19
CA GLY A 103 16.61 0.85 -26.49
C GLY A 103 16.83 2.04 -25.56
N PHE A 104 15.77 2.69 -25.07
CA PHE A 104 15.86 3.82 -24.15
C PHE A 104 16.04 3.39 -22.69
N PHE A 105 15.75 2.13 -22.35
CA PHE A 105 15.92 1.62 -20.98
C PHE A 105 17.39 1.57 -20.56
N ILE A 106 18.29 1.18 -21.47
CA ILE A 106 19.73 1.07 -21.18
C ILE A 106 20.33 2.42 -20.77
N PRO A 107 20.20 3.51 -21.57
CA PRO A 107 20.72 4.82 -21.16
C PRO A 107 19.97 5.39 -19.94
N ALA A 108 18.67 5.08 -19.77
CA ALA A 108 17.91 5.52 -18.61
C ALA A 108 18.41 4.86 -17.30
N LEU A 109 18.68 3.56 -17.32
CA LEU A 109 19.23 2.82 -16.19
C LEU A 109 20.66 3.27 -15.86
N PHE A 110 21.47 3.51 -16.88
CA PHE A 110 22.82 4.04 -16.70
C PHE A 110 22.79 5.44 -16.07
N GLY A 111 21.96 6.35 -16.58
CA GLY A 111 21.78 7.69 -16.02
C GLY A 111 21.27 7.65 -14.58
N SER A 112 20.33 6.76 -14.28
CA SER A 112 19.81 6.52 -12.92
C SER A 112 20.88 6.01 -11.95
N ALA A 113 21.72 5.07 -12.39
CA ALA A 113 22.84 4.59 -11.59
C ALA A 113 23.85 5.71 -11.31
N MET A 114 24.26 6.47 -12.33
CA MET A 114 25.15 7.62 -12.17
C MET A 114 24.58 8.63 -11.18
N PHE A 115 23.33 9.04 -11.37
CA PHE A 115 22.67 10.03 -10.50
C PHE A 115 22.50 9.51 -9.06
N GLY A 116 22.27 8.21 -8.87
CA GLY A 116 22.19 7.59 -7.55
C GLY A 116 23.50 7.61 -6.76
N THR A 117 24.64 7.55 -7.43
CA THR A 117 25.97 7.59 -6.78
C THR A 117 26.40 8.98 -6.32
N VAL A 118 25.68 10.04 -6.71
CA VAL A 118 26.04 11.44 -6.40
C VAL A 118 26.05 11.70 -4.89
N MET A 119 25.02 11.27 -4.17
CA MET A 119 24.89 11.49 -2.72
C MET A 119 26.05 10.86 -1.91
N PRO A 120 26.40 9.57 -2.11
CA PRO A 120 27.57 8.99 -1.45
C PRO A 120 28.91 9.62 -1.85
N MET A 121 29.07 10.00 -3.12
CA MET A 121 30.28 10.68 -3.60
C MET A 121 30.45 12.07 -2.98
N GLU A 122 29.36 12.82 -2.82
CA GLU A 122 29.35 14.10 -2.09
C GLU A 122 29.80 13.92 -0.63
N GLY A 123 29.30 12.90 0.06
CA GLY A 123 29.73 12.59 1.43
C GLY A 123 31.22 12.23 1.52
N PHE A 124 31.74 11.48 0.55
CA PHE A 124 33.17 11.14 0.48
C PHE A 124 34.05 12.37 0.22
N LEU A 125 33.67 13.22 -0.73
CA LEU A 125 34.38 14.47 -1.04
C LEU A 125 34.39 15.39 0.19
N LEU A 126 33.26 15.52 0.87
CA LEU A 126 33.14 16.32 2.09
C LEU A 126 34.07 15.80 3.18
N ALA A 127 34.08 14.49 3.43
CA ALA A 127 34.94 13.89 4.45
C ALA A 127 36.44 14.13 4.15
N ARG A 128 36.83 14.06 2.87
CA ARG A 128 38.21 14.32 2.46
C ARG A 128 38.59 15.80 2.53
N ALA A 129 37.67 16.70 2.16
CA ALA A 129 37.85 18.14 2.32
C ALA A 129 38.00 18.49 3.81
N MET A 130 37.16 17.94 4.68
CA MET A 130 37.28 18.10 6.13
C MET A 130 38.64 17.65 6.64
N ARG A 131 39.18 16.52 6.17
CA ARG A 131 40.52 16.06 6.57
C ARG A 131 41.62 17.06 6.19
N ALA A 132 41.57 17.66 5.01
CA ALA A 132 42.56 18.65 4.58
C ALA A 132 42.56 19.93 5.44
N PHE A 133 41.44 20.29 6.06
CA PHE A 133 41.37 21.41 7.01
C PHE A 133 42.04 21.12 8.36
N TYR A 134 42.36 19.87 8.66
CA TYR A 134 43.07 19.47 9.88
C TYR A 134 44.59 19.36 9.69
N ASP A 135 45.10 19.53 8.47
CA ASP A 135 46.54 19.54 8.21
C ASP A 135 47.11 20.95 8.50
N ASP A 136 48.22 21.01 9.25
CA ASP A 136 48.81 22.27 9.74
C ASP A 136 49.59 23.05 8.66
N ASP A 137 49.95 22.41 7.54
CA ASP A 137 50.70 23.04 6.43
C ASP A 137 49.75 23.76 5.46
N PRO A 138 49.84 25.10 5.30
CA PRO A 138 49.01 25.86 4.37
C PRO A 138 49.08 25.37 2.92
N ALA A 139 50.22 24.83 2.48
CA ALA A 139 50.39 24.34 1.11
C ALA A 139 49.63 23.03 0.88
N GLU A 140 49.66 22.11 1.85
CA GLU A 140 48.92 20.84 1.78
C GLU A 140 47.40 21.07 1.91
N LEU A 141 46.99 22.02 2.76
CA LEU A 141 45.61 22.45 2.87
C LEU A 141 45.05 22.97 1.55
N MET A 142 45.76 23.89 0.88
CA MET A 142 45.32 24.45 -0.40
C MET A 142 45.18 23.36 -1.48
N ASN A 143 46.12 22.42 -1.55
CA ASN A 143 46.07 21.32 -2.51
C ASN A 143 44.88 20.36 -2.23
N GLY A 144 44.60 20.07 -0.96
CA GLY A 144 43.46 19.26 -0.56
C GLY A 144 42.11 19.89 -0.91
N VAL A 145 41.98 21.21 -0.70
CA VAL A 145 40.77 21.97 -1.05
C VAL A 145 40.61 22.09 -2.57
N GLU A 146 41.68 22.34 -3.32
CA GLU A 146 41.65 22.41 -4.78
C GLU A 146 41.19 21.08 -5.39
N TRP A 147 41.72 19.95 -4.90
CA TRP A 147 41.28 18.63 -5.33
C TRP A 147 39.80 18.38 -5.04
N ALA A 148 39.33 18.75 -3.84
CA ALA A 148 37.92 18.60 -3.47
C ALA A 148 37.01 19.47 -4.35
N ALA A 149 37.40 20.72 -4.65
CA ALA A 149 36.66 21.62 -5.52
C ALA A 149 36.55 21.08 -6.96
N ILE A 150 37.65 20.53 -7.50
CA ILE A 150 37.65 19.85 -8.80
C ILE A 150 36.73 18.61 -8.74
N GLY A 151 36.81 17.83 -7.66
CA GLY A 151 35.95 16.67 -7.43
C GLY A 151 34.46 17.02 -7.43
N TYR A 152 34.05 18.06 -6.70
CA TYR A 152 32.68 18.56 -6.67
C TYR A 152 32.20 19.01 -8.06
N THR A 153 33.07 19.70 -8.79
CA THR A 153 32.76 20.15 -10.16
C THR A 153 32.53 18.95 -11.09
N LEU A 154 33.41 17.94 -11.06
CA LEU A 154 33.27 16.73 -11.87
C LEU A 154 32.00 15.94 -11.52
N VAL A 155 31.70 15.78 -10.22
CA VAL A 155 30.47 15.13 -9.77
C VAL A 155 29.24 15.90 -10.22
N ALA A 156 29.24 17.24 -10.17
CA ALA A 156 28.14 18.07 -10.64
C ALA A 156 27.89 17.91 -12.15
N PHE A 157 28.94 17.89 -12.98
CA PHE A 157 28.80 17.62 -14.40
C PHE A 157 28.28 16.19 -14.67
N GLY A 158 28.80 15.19 -13.95
CA GLY A 158 28.32 13.82 -14.02
C GLY A 158 26.84 13.68 -13.61
N ALA A 159 26.43 14.39 -12.56
CA ALA A 159 25.07 14.45 -12.07
C ALA A 159 24.13 15.08 -13.10
N LEU A 160 24.54 16.19 -13.74
CA LEU A 160 23.75 16.85 -14.78
C LEU A 160 23.49 15.90 -15.95
N ILE A 161 24.52 15.19 -16.41
CA ILE A 161 24.39 14.22 -17.51
C ILE A 161 23.51 13.04 -17.09
N GLY A 162 23.77 12.46 -15.91
CA GLY A 162 23.03 11.32 -15.37
C GLY A 162 21.55 11.64 -15.15
N ALA A 163 21.24 12.78 -14.53
CA ALA A 163 19.88 13.25 -14.32
C ALA A 163 19.16 13.52 -15.64
N THR A 164 19.82 14.20 -16.59
CA THR A 164 19.23 14.48 -17.91
C THR A 164 18.88 13.18 -18.62
N LEU A 165 19.81 12.22 -18.68
CA LEU A 165 19.57 10.90 -19.28
C LEU A 165 18.43 10.14 -18.57
N GLN A 166 18.43 10.10 -17.23
CA GLN A 166 17.40 9.44 -16.45
C GLN A 166 16.02 10.06 -16.72
N PHE A 167 15.85 11.36 -16.46
CA PHE A 167 14.56 12.02 -16.54
C PHE A 167 14.04 12.07 -17.97
N SER A 168 14.88 12.42 -18.96
CA SER A 168 14.44 12.48 -20.36
C SER A 168 14.07 11.11 -20.92
N CYS A 169 14.91 10.08 -20.72
CA CYS A 169 14.60 8.75 -21.25
C CYS A 169 13.40 8.11 -20.56
N PHE A 170 13.28 8.18 -19.23
CA PHE A 170 12.10 7.66 -18.53
C PHE A 170 10.82 8.46 -18.82
N ALA A 171 10.92 9.76 -19.12
CA ALA A 171 9.77 10.55 -19.55
C ALA A 171 9.25 10.10 -20.92
N VAL A 172 10.15 9.89 -21.90
CA VAL A 172 9.78 9.40 -23.23
C VAL A 172 9.17 8.00 -23.14
N ILE A 173 9.81 7.09 -22.39
CA ILE A 173 9.30 5.73 -22.16
C ILE A 173 7.91 5.78 -21.53
N GLY A 174 7.74 6.63 -20.52
CA GLY A 174 6.47 6.79 -19.83
C GLY A 174 5.37 7.26 -20.77
N GLU A 175 5.61 8.31 -21.54
CA GLU A 175 4.58 8.94 -22.37
C GLU A 175 4.12 8.03 -23.50
N ASN A 176 5.05 7.37 -24.18
CA ASN A 176 4.71 6.43 -25.23
C ASN A 176 3.97 5.19 -24.69
N LEU A 177 4.38 4.68 -23.53
CA LEU A 177 3.65 3.60 -22.85
C LEU A 177 2.21 4.03 -22.52
N THR A 178 2.02 5.23 -21.98
CA THR A 178 0.69 5.80 -21.68
C THR A 178 -0.16 5.87 -22.95
N MET A 179 0.40 6.41 -24.04
CA MET A 179 -0.28 6.53 -25.33
C MET A 179 -0.72 5.15 -25.85
N ARG A 180 0.18 4.17 -25.83
CA ARG A 180 -0.08 2.81 -26.30
C ARG A 180 -1.14 2.10 -25.46
N ILE A 181 -1.06 2.20 -24.13
CA ILE A 181 -2.06 1.61 -23.24
C ILE A 181 -3.42 2.21 -23.50
N ARG A 182 -3.52 3.54 -23.67
CA ARG A 182 -4.79 4.20 -24.00
C ARG A 182 -5.38 3.68 -25.31
N GLN A 183 -4.55 3.56 -26.35
CA GLN A 183 -5.00 3.00 -27.64
C GLN A 183 -5.46 1.55 -27.52
N LEU A 184 -4.72 0.71 -26.79
CA LEU A 184 -5.07 -0.70 -26.60
C LEU A 184 -6.36 -0.88 -25.79
N ILE A 185 -6.52 -0.15 -24.69
CA ILE A 185 -7.74 -0.22 -23.88
C ILE A 185 -8.92 0.31 -24.68
N PHE A 186 -8.77 1.44 -25.37
CA PHE A 186 -9.84 2.00 -26.19
C PHE A 186 -10.26 1.06 -27.33
N ALA A 187 -9.29 0.47 -28.04
CA ALA A 187 -9.58 -0.55 -29.06
C ALA A 187 -10.30 -1.77 -28.47
N LYS A 188 -9.99 -2.15 -27.23
CA LYS A 188 -10.66 -3.25 -26.55
C LYS A 188 -12.07 -2.91 -26.09
N PHE A 189 -12.34 -1.67 -25.70
CA PHE A 189 -13.70 -1.20 -25.44
C PHE A 189 -14.55 -1.27 -26.70
N LEU A 190 -14.04 -0.84 -27.86
CA LEU A 190 -14.77 -0.92 -29.13
C LEU A 190 -15.05 -2.36 -29.62
N GLN A 191 -14.34 -3.36 -29.09
CA GLN A 191 -14.53 -4.77 -29.40
C GLN A 191 -15.49 -5.49 -28.43
N GLN A 192 -16.00 -4.81 -27.40
CA GLN A 192 -16.95 -5.41 -26.46
C GLN A 192 -18.37 -5.45 -27.04
N ASP A 193 -19.13 -6.47 -26.64
CA ASP A 193 -20.54 -6.61 -26.99
C ASP A 193 -21.40 -5.50 -26.38
N ILE A 194 -22.55 -5.21 -26.98
CA ILE A 194 -23.41 -4.12 -26.52
C ILE A 194 -23.89 -4.31 -25.07
N GLY A 195 -24.09 -5.56 -24.64
CA GLY A 195 -24.45 -5.92 -23.27
C GLY A 195 -23.38 -5.57 -22.23
N TYR A 196 -22.11 -5.38 -22.62
CA TYR A 196 -21.07 -4.86 -21.72
C TYR A 196 -21.38 -3.42 -21.30
N PHE A 197 -21.91 -2.61 -22.23
CA PHE A 197 -22.23 -1.20 -22.02
C PHE A 197 -23.59 -0.97 -21.33
N ASP A 198 -24.45 -1.99 -21.32
CA ASP A 198 -25.72 -1.97 -20.60
C ASP A 198 -25.53 -2.05 -19.07
N ASP A 199 -24.35 -2.48 -18.60
CA ASP A 199 -24.03 -2.50 -17.17
C ASP A 199 -23.83 -1.04 -16.64
N PRO A 200 -24.54 -0.62 -15.59
CA PRO A 200 -24.35 0.70 -14.97
C PRO A 200 -22.92 0.95 -14.44
N GLU A 201 -22.11 -0.09 -14.24
CA GLU A 201 -20.68 0.04 -13.93
C GLU A 201 -19.83 0.47 -15.13
N HIS A 202 -20.25 0.14 -16.35
CA HIS A 202 -19.54 0.44 -17.61
C HIS A 202 -20.12 1.63 -18.36
N SER A 203 -20.69 2.60 -17.65
CA SER A 203 -21.17 3.83 -18.29
C SER A 203 -20.03 4.57 -19.01
N THR A 204 -20.36 5.24 -20.11
CA THR A 204 -19.37 5.95 -20.96
C THR A 204 -18.49 6.93 -20.19
N GLY A 205 -19.07 7.66 -19.23
CA GLY A 205 -18.32 8.57 -18.34
C GLY A 205 -17.35 7.83 -17.41
N LYS A 206 -17.77 6.70 -16.84
CA LYS A 206 -16.90 5.85 -16.00
C LYS A 206 -15.78 5.23 -16.81
N LEU A 207 -16.06 4.68 -18.01
CA LEU A 207 -15.07 4.09 -18.88
C LEU A 207 -14.00 5.09 -19.34
N SER A 208 -14.39 6.33 -19.68
CA SER A 208 -13.45 7.40 -20.04
C SER A 208 -12.54 7.81 -18.87
N SER A 209 -13.11 7.91 -17.66
CA SER A 209 -12.34 8.17 -16.44
C SER A 209 -11.38 7.01 -16.12
N SER A 210 -11.87 5.77 -16.20
CA SER A 210 -11.10 4.55 -15.97
C SER A 210 -9.95 4.40 -16.98
N LEU A 211 -10.18 4.70 -18.26
CA LEU A 211 -9.15 4.70 -19.30
C LEU A 211 -7.97 5.62 -18.94
N SER A 212 -8.28 6.84 -18.49
CA SER A 212 -7.28 7.82 -18.07
C SER A 212 -6.55 7.37 -16.81
N SER A 213 -7.29 6.87 -15.81
CA SER A 213 -6.74 6.43 -14.53
C SER A 213 -5.84 5.19 -14.67
N TYR A 214 -6.25 4.18 -15.43
CA TYR A 214 -5.47 2.95 -15.61
C TYR A 214 -4.16 3.21 -16.36
N ALA A 215 -4.19 4.04 -17.40
CA ALA A 215 -2.98 4.42 -18.13
C ALA A 215 -1.99 5.17 -17.23
N LEU A 216 -2.46 6.13 -16.43
CA LEU A 216 -1.62 6.87 -15.48
C LEU A 216 -1.02 5.95 -14.41
N LYS A 217 -1.82 5.06 -13.81
CA LYS A 217 -1.33 4.11 -12.80
C LYS A 217 -0.25 3.18 -13.36
N MET A 218 -0.41 2.70 -14.60
CA MET A 218 0.61 1.89 -15.25
C MET A 218 1.89 2.67 -15.56
N ASN A 219 1.75 3.93 -15.97
CA ASN A 219 2.87 4.84 -16.18
C ASN A 219 3.66 5.09 -14.88
N THR A 220 2.97 5.28 -13.74
CA THR A 220 3.65 5.46 -12.45
C THR A 220 4.56 4.29 -12.11
N ILE A 221 4.19 3.05 -12.44
CA ILE A 221 5.00 1.87 -12.12
C ILE A 221 6.18 1.70 -13.08
N THR A 222 5.97 1.92 -14.38
CA THR A 222 6.95 1.55 -15.42
C THR A 222 7.78 2.72 -15.95
N GLY A 223 7.34 3.95 -15.67
CA GLY A 223 8.01 5.20 -16.07
C GLY A 223 9.03 5.65 -15.04
N MET A 224 8.95 6.92 -14.62
CA MET A 224 9.94 7.58 -13.77
C MET A 224 10.24 6.85 -12.45
N GLN A 225 9.25 6.22 -11.84
CA GLN A 225 9.43 5.56 -10.54
C GLN A 225 10.41 4.38 -10.60
N LEU A 226 10.46 3.66 -11.72
CA LEU A 226 11.43 2.59 -11.91
C LEU A 226 12.87 3.13 -11.88
N GLY A 227 13.09 4.28 -12.52
CA GLY A 227 14.36 5.00 -12.46
C GLY A 227 14.70 5.45 -11.04
N VAL A 228 13.72 5.90 -10.27
CA VAL A 228 13.91 6.27 -8.85
C VAL A 228 14.29 5.04 -8.01
N PHE A 229 13.67 3.87 -8.25
CA PHE A 229 14.06 2.63 -7.57
C PHE A 229 15.50 2.23 -7.88
N CYS A 230 15.91 2.28 -9.15
CA CYS A 230 17.29 2.01 -9.55
C CYS A 230 18.27 3.01 -8.95
N GLN A 231 17.89 4.29 -8.86
CA GLN A 231 18.68 5.35 -8.26
C GLN A 231 18.92 5.07 -6.77
N PHE A 232 17.87 4.72 -6.02
CA PHE A 232 18.00 4.36 -4.61
C PHE A 232 18.84 3.09 -4.42
N ALA A 233 18.66 2.08 -5.26
CA ALA A 233 19.48 0.87 -5.21
C ALA A 233 20.97 1.18 -5.45
N ALA A 234 21.29 1.99 -6.47
CA ALA A 234 22.66 2.43 -6.74
C ALA A 234 23.25 3.26 -5.59
N SER A 235 22.44 4.15 -4.99
CA SER A 235 22.85 4.97 -3.84
C SER A 235 23.17 4.10 -2.61
N ILE A 236 22.32 3.12 -2.29
CA ILE A 236 22.55 2.18 -1.18
C ILE A 236 23.83 1.37 -1.43
N VAL A 237 23.99 0.80 -2.64
CA VAL A 237 25.16 -0.03 -2.97
C VAL A 237 26.45 0.79 -2.88
N SER A 238 26.50 1.95 -3.52
CA SER A 238 27.69 2.83 -3.49
C SER A 238 27.98 3.38 -2.08
N GLY A 239 26.95 3.77 -1.32
CA GLY A 239 27.09 4.20 0.07
C GLY A 239 27.64 3.12 0.99
N LEU A 240 27.17 1.87 0.85
CA LEU A 240 27.71 0.74 1.61
C LEU A 240 29.17 0.46 1.24
N ILE A 241 29.52 0.48 -0.04
CA ILE A 241 30.91 0.27 -0.49
C ILE A 241 31.85 1.31 0.14
N ILE A 242 31.47 2.59 0.12
CA ILE A 242 32.28 3.68 0.70
C ILE A 242 32.37 3.52 2.22
N ALA A 243 31.25 3.21 2.90
CA ALA A 243 31.22 3.04 4.35
C ALA A 243 32.10 1.87 4.83
N PHE A 244 31.96 0.68 4.23
CA PHE A 244 32.77 -0.50 4.57
C PHE A 244 34.26 -0.31 4.27
N SER A 245 34.60 0.51 3.27
CA SER A 245 36.00 0.82 2.95
C SER A 245 36.66 1.71 4.00
N ALA A 246 35.89 2.51 4.74
CA ALA A 246 36.41 3.42 5.77
C ALA A 246 36.61 2.71 7.11
N ASP A 247 35.54 2.21 7.73
CA ASP A 247 35.60 1.45 8.98
C ASP A 247 34.43 0.46 9.06
N VAL A 248 34.76 -0.83 9.06
CA VAL A 248 33.80 -1.92 9.14
C VAL A 248 33.06 -1.94 10.48
N LYS A 249 33.73 -1.60 11.59
CA LYS A 249 33.12 -1.64 12.94
C LYS A 249 32.08 -0.54 13.10
N LEU A 250 32.41 0.69 12.69
CA LEU A 250 31.48 1.82 12.73
C LEU A 250 30.28 1.58 11.80
N THR A 251 30.55 1.05 10.59
CA THR A 251 29.50 0.75 9.60
C THR A 251 28.51 -0.30 10.11
N LEU A 252 28.99 -1.36 10.79
CA LEU A 252 28.11 -2.38 11.38
C LEU A 252 27.19 -1.81 12.47
N VAL A 253 27.69 -0.89 13.31
CA VAL A 253 26.87 -0.23 14.34
C VAL A 253 25.78 0.62 13.69
N MET A 254 26.11 1.42 12.66
CA MET A 254 25.13 2.20 11.92
C MET A 254 24.11 1.32 11.20
N MET A 255 24.56 0.20 10.62
CA MET A 255 23.70 -0.75 9.94
C MET A 255 22.69 -1.41 10.89
N ALA A 256 23.05 -1.62 12.16
CA ALA A 256 22.12 -2.13 13.17
C ALA A 256 21.01 -1.11 13.51
N CYS A 257 21.25 0.19 13.35
CA CYS A 257 20.23 1.23 13.54
C CYS A 257 19.24 1.32 12.36
N LEU A 258 19.66 0.98 11.13
CA LEU A 258 18.82 1.03 9.93
C LEU A 258 17.51 0.24 10.04
N PRO A 259 17.46 -1.04 10.46
CA PRO A 259 16.20 -1.78 10.58
C PRO A 259 15.27 -1.21 11.66
N ALA A 260 15.81 -0.64 12.74
CA ALA A 260 15.00 0.03 13.76
C ALA A 260 14.33 1.30 13.18
N MET A 261 15.08 2.11 12.43
CA MET A 261 14.56 3.28 11.73
C MET A 261 13.54 2.89 10.65
N ALA A 262 13.86 1.90 9.81
CA ALA A 262 12.98 1.40 8.77
C ALA A 262 11.69 0.81 9.36
N GLY A 263 11.78 0.11 10.50
CA GLY A 263 10.62 -0.40 11.24
C GLY A 263 9.71 0.71 11.73
N ALA A 264 10.26 1.75 12.37
CA ALA A 264 9.47 2.91 12.81
C ALA A 264 8.81 3.64 11.64
N GLY A 265 9.54 3.85 10.53
CA GLY A 265 9.01 4.46 9.31
C GLY A 265 7.95 3.59 8.62
N ALA A 266 8.12 2.26 8.61
CA ALA A 266 7.13 1.33 8.06
C ALA A 266 5.84 1.32 8.89
N ILE A 267 5.95 1.36 10.22
CA ILE A 267 4.78 1.49 11.11
C ILE A 267 4.11 2.84 10.89
N GLN A 268 4.87 3.93 10.76
CA GLN A 268 4.31 5.24 10.43
C GLN A 268 3.54 5.20 9.10
N MET A 269 4.13 4.61 8.05
CA MET A 269 3.44 4.42 6.77
C MET A 269 2.21 3.52 6.90
N ALA A 270 2.26 2.46 7.71
CA ALA A 270 1.12 1.58 7.96
C ALA A 270 0.00 2.30 8.73
N VAL A 271 0.34 3.19 9.66
CA VAL A 271 -0.62 4.05 10.37
C VAL A 271 -1.22 5.07 9.41
N MET A 272 -0.41 5.70 8.55
CA MET A 272 -0.88 6.64 7.53
C MET A 272 -1.74 5.99 6.45
N MET A 273 -1.33 4.85 5.90
CA MET A 273 -2.15 4.08 4.96
C MET A 273 -3.36 3.46 5.66
N GLY A 274 -3.24 3.15 6.96
CA GLY A 274 -4.38 2.86 7.82
C GLY A 274 -5.38 4.01 7.89
N MET A 275 -4.96 5.28 7.70
CA MET A 275 -5.88 6.41 7.52
C MET A 275 -6.78 6.24 6.29
N ASP A 276 -6.35 5.53 5.24
CA ASP A 276 -7.16 5.29 4.04
C ASP A 276 -8.31 4.28 4.27
N GLY A 277 -8.12 3.31 5.18
CA GLY A 277 -9.07 2.23 5.45
C GLY A 277 -9.84 2.33 6.76
N THR A 278 -9.52 3.28 7.64
CA THR A 278 -10.12 3.41 8.98
C THR A 278 -11.47 4.13 8.96
N SER A 279 -12.26 3.88 10.01
CA SER A 279 -13.59 4.46 10.27
C SER A 279 -13.66 5.97 10.03
N ALA A 280 -12.58 6.72 10.30
CA ALA A 280 -12.57 8.16 10.16
C ALA A 280 -12.79 8.65 8.71
N LYS A 281 -12.22 8.00 7.69
CA LYS A 281 -12.51 8.34 6.28
C LYS A 281 -13.87 7.83 5.83
N LYS A 282 -14.34 6.71 6.39
CA LYS A 282 -15.69 6.20 6.14
C LYS A 282 -16.75 7.19 6.67
N GLU A 283 -16.54 7.70 7.88
CA GLU A 283 -17.39 8.72 8.52
C GLU A 283 -17.34 10.06 7.76
N ALA A 284 -16.15 10.49 7.31
CA ALA A 284 -16.03 11.68 6.46
C ALA A 284 -16.76 11.52 5.10
N ARG A 285 -16.67 10.34 4.47
CA ARG A 285 -17.43 10.02 3.25
C ARG A 285 -18.94 10.02 3.50
N GLN A 286 -19.38 9.46 4.62
CA GLN A 286 -20.79 9.49 5.02
C GLN A 286 -21.28 10.93 5.29
N ALA A 287 -20.48 11.76 5.97
CA ALA A 287 -20.78 13.17 6.15
C ALA A 287 -20.94 13.89 4.80
N ALA A 288 -20.01 13.65 3.86
CA ALA A 288 -20.07 14.22 2.51
C ALA A 288 -21.30 13.73 1.74
N GLN A 289 -21.68 12.47 1.89
CA GLN A 289 -22.90 11.91 1.30
C GLN A 289 -24.16 12.57 1.87
N VAL A 290 -24.28 12.68 3.20
CA VAL A 290 -25.40 13.36 3.87
C VAL A 290 -25.52 14.81 3.42
N ALA A 291 -24.39 15.52 3.31
CA ALA A 291 -24.37 16.89 2.79
C ALA A 291 -24.83 16.95 1.32
N SER A 292 -24.37 16.02 0.48
CA SER A 292 -24.78 15.95 -0.93
C SER A 292 -26.28 15.68 -1.07
N GLU A 293 -26.82 14.72 -0.31
CA GLU A 293 -28.24 14.39 -0.30
C GLU A 293 -29.10 15.58 0.19
N ALA A 294 -28.64 16.29 1.22
CA ALA A 294 -29.31 17.46 1.76
C ALA A 294 -29.37 18.62 0.75
N VAL A 295 -28.28 18.86 0.02
CA VAL A 295 -28.21 19.92 -1.00
C VAL A 295 -29.05 19.55 -2.22
N GLN A 296 -28.99 18.30 -2.68
CA GLN A 296 -29.79 17.83 -3.82
C GLN A 296 -31.30 17.89 -3.51
N ASN A 297 -31.70 17.56 -2.29
CA ASN A 297 -33.10 17.52 -1.86
C ASN A 297 -33.49 18.70 -0.96
N MET A 298 -32.88 19.87 -1.16
CA MET A 298 -33.06 21.04 -0.29
C MET A 298 -34.52 21.46 -0.11
N ARG A 299 -35.35 21.33 -1.16
CA ARG A 299 -36.80 21.62 -1.09
C ARG A 299 -37.53 20.66 -0.14
N THR A 300 -37.19 19.37 -0.18
CA THR A 300 -37.77 18.34 0.68
C THR A 300 -37.35 18.50 2.13
N VAL A 301 -36.06 18.78 2.38
CA VAL A 301 -35.54 19.05 3.73
C VAL A 301 -36.25 20.26 4.35
N ARG A 302 -36.49 21.32 3.57
CA ARG A 302 -37.27 22.48 4.00
C ARG A 302 -38.74 22.18 4.24
N ALA A 303 -39.37 21.42 3.34
CA ALA A 303 -40.78 21.05 3.48
C ALA A 303 -41.04 20.21 4.74
N LEU A 304 -40.08 19.36 5.13
CA LEU A 304 -40.14 18.55 6.34
C LEU A 304 -39.58 19.26 7.59
N VAL A 305 -39.09 20.49 7.47
CA VAL A 305 -38.45 21.25 8.55
C VAL A 305 -37.29 20.45 9.21
N ALA A 306 -36.60 19.62 8.42
CA ALA A 306 -35.58 18.69 8.89
C ALA A 306 -34.15 19.28 8.89
N GLU A 307 -33.99 20.57 8.58
CA GLU A 307 -32.68 21.24 8.43
C GLU A 307 -31.78 21.06 9.68
N ARG A 308 -32.37 21.16 10.89
CA ARG A 308 -31.64 20.96 12.15
C ARG A 308 -31.20 19.52 12.32
N ALA A 309 -32.08 18.55 12.10
CA ALA A 309 -31.77 17.13 12.23
C ALA A 309 -30.66 16.69 11.26
N THR A 310 -30.70 17.17 10.02
CA THR A 310 -29.66 16.89 9.02
C THR A 310 -28.32 17.55 9.39
N ARG A 311 -28.35 18.79 9.89
CA ARG A 311 -27.17 19.48 10.41
C ARG A 311 -26.55 18.74 11.58
N ASP A 312 -27.35 18.31 12.56
CA ASP A 312 -26.87 17.61 13.75
C ASP A 312 -26.25 16.26 13.37
N THR A 313 -26.86 15.54 12.41
CA THR A 313 -26.32 14.29 11.87
C THR A 313 -24.97 14.53 11.18
N TYR A 314 -24.87 15.59 10.37
CA TYR A 314 -23.63 15.98 9.70
C TYR A 314 -22.53 16.35 10.71
N GLN A 315 -22.85 17.17 11.73
CA GLN A 315 -21.91 17.55 12.78
C GLN A 315 -21.44 16.34 13.57
N ASN A 316 -22.34 15.45 13.99
CA ASN A 316 -21.97 14.22 14.71
C ASN A 316 -21.04 13.31 13.89
N LEU A 317 -21.22 13.22 12.57
CA LEU A 317 -20.34 12.46 11.69
C LEU A 317 -18.95 13.12 11.55
N LEU A 318 -18.91 14.45 11.48
CA LEU A 318 -17.65 15.20 11.43
C LEU A 318 -16.88 15.11 12.75
N ASP A 319 -17.55 15.22 13.90
CA ASP A 319 -16.90 15.16 15.21
C ASP A 319 -16.28 13.79 15.46
N LYS A 320 -17.00 12.71 15.12
CA LYS A 320 -16.46 11.33 15.15
C LYS A 320 -15.25 11.17 14.23
N SER A 321 -15.34 11.71 13.01
CA SER A 321 -14.23 11.68 12.07
C SER A 321 -13.03 12.48 12.58
N ALA A 322 -13.26 13.63 13.22
CA ALA A 322 -12.22 14.49 13.77
C ALA A 322 -11.52 13.84 14.98
N GLU A 323 -12.27 13.22 15.90
CA GLU A 323 -11.69 12.48 17.02
C GLU A 323 -10.87 11.26 16.55
N GLY A 324 -11.39 10.52 15.57
CA GLY A 324 -10.70 9.40 14.95
C GLY A 324 -9.41 9.84 14.25
N GLN A 325 -9.46 10.93 13.48
CA GLN A 325 -8.29 11.53 12.84
C GLN A 325 -7.30 12.07 13.87
N GLY A 326 -7.76 12.66 14.98
CA GLY A 326 -6.91 13.21 16.03
C GLY A 326 -6.07 12.15 16.73
N LYS A 327 -6.70 11.04 17.17
CA LYS A 327 -5.99 9.92 17.81
C LYS A 327 -4.97 9.28 16.86
N LEU A 328 -5.35 9.10 15.60
CA LEU A 328 -4.50 8.48 14.60
C LEU A 328 -3.33 9.40 14.19
N SER A 329 -3.57 10.70 14.07
CA SER A 329 -2.54 11.72 13.79
C SER A 329 -1.54 11.82 14.94
N SER A 330 -2.01 11.75 16.19
CA SER A 330 -1.15 11.69 17.37
C SER A 330 -0.25 10.44 17.34
N MET A 331 -0.82 9.28 17.02
CA MET A 331 -0.06 8.04 16.89
C MET A 331 0.96 8.09 15.73
N SER A 332 0.58 8.64 14.57
CA SER A 332 1.50 8.87 13.44
C SER A 332 2.63 9.83 13.80
N GLY A 333 2.30 10.93 14.50
CA GLY A 333 3.27 11.90 15.00
C GLY A 333 4.25 11.29 15.99
N PHE A 334 3.79 10.40 16.88
CA PHE A 334 4.66 9.65 17.78
C PHE A 334 5.66 8.76 17.02
N TRP A 335 5.18 7.97 16.05
CA TRP A 335 6.07 7.11 15.25
C TRP A 335 7.05 7.91 14.38
N PHE A 336 6.61 9.04 13.83
CA PHE A 336 7.47 9.97 13.11
C PHE A 336 8.54 10.58 14.02
N GLY A 337 8.15 11.00 15.23
CA GLY A 337 9.06 11.50 16.26
C GLY A 337 10.07 10.44 16.68
N LEU A 338 9.63 9.19 16.88
CA LEU A 338 10.50 8.07 17.19
C LEU A 338 11.49 7.77 16.07
N SER A 339 11.04 7.77 14.81
CA SER A 339 11.91 7.56 13.64
C SER A 339 13.00 8.63 13.53
N ASN A 340 12.64 9.92 13.70
CA ASN A 340 13.61 11.01 13.71
C ASN A 340 14.53 10.96 14.94
N GLY A 341 13.99 10.60 16.11
CA GLY A 341 14.78 10.42 17.33
C GLY A 341 15.82 9.32 17.19
N LEU A 342 15.47 8.19 16.57
CA LEU A 342 16.42 7.12 16.24
C LEU A 342 17.48 7.55 15.22
N MET A 343 17.13 8.40 14.25
CA MET A 343 18.10 8.98 13.31
C MET A 343 19.18 9.79 14.04
N PHE A 344 18.77 10.75 14.89
CA PHE A 344 19.71 11.56 15.66
C PHE A 344 20.45 10.74 16.73
N GLY A 345 19.78 9.76 17.34
CA GLY A 345 20.40 8.81 18.27
C GLY A 345 21.49 7.96 17.59
N GLY A 346 21.24 7.51 16.36
CA GLY A 346 22.23 6.81 15.54
C GLY A 346 23.45 7.68 15.24
N MET A 347 23.23 8.95 14.85
CA MET A 347 24.34 9.91 14.67
C MET A 347 25.14 10.09 15.96
N ALA A 348 24.47 10.26 17.11
CA ALA A 348 25.14 10.42 18.40
C ALA A 348 25.97 9.18 18.79
N LEU A 349 25.45 7.97 18.59
CA LEU A 349 26.19 6.73 18.80
C LEU A 349 27.41 6.63 17.88
N GLY A 350 27.29 7.10 16.64
CA GLY A 350 28.41 7.16 15.69
C GLY A 350 29.53 8.08 16.16
N PHE A 351 29.19 9.26 16.67
CA PHE A 351 30.16 10.17 17.26
C PHE A 351 30.81 9.59 18.53
N CYS A 352 30.03 8.97 19.42
CA CYS A 352 30.56 8.37 20.66
C CYS A 352 31.52 7.21 20.39
N THR A 353 31.18 6.33 19.44
CA THR A 353 32.04 5.21 19.05
C THR A 353 33.32 5.70 18.37
N THR A 354 33.22 6.69 17.49
CA THR A 354 34.39 7.31 16.85
C THR A 354 35.29 8.01 17.87
N SER A 355 34.72 8.75 18.82
CA SER A 355 35.47 9.40 19.92
C SER A 355 36.17 8.38 20.84
N SER A 356 35.49 7.28 21.16
CA SER A 356 36.07 6.19 21.96
C SER A 356 37.21 5.47 21.22
N ALA A 357 37.07 5.29 19.90
CA ALA A 357 38.15 4.76 19.08
C ALA A 357 39.35 5.72 19.07
N ALA A 358 39.13 7.03 18.90
CA ALA A 358 40.18 8.03 18.92
C ALA A 358 40.93 8.07 20.28
N SER A 359 40.22 8.02 21.41
CA SER A 359 40.87 8.01 22.73
C SER A 359 41.71 6.77 22.99
N SER A 360 41.31 5.60 22.45
CA SER A 360 42.09 4.37 22.54
C SER A 360 43.40 4.42 21.73
N LEU A 361 43.42 5.11 20.58
CA LEU A 361 44.64 5.35 19.81
C LEU A 361 45.61 6.30 20.53
N THR A 362 45.12 7.40 21.10
CA THR A 362 45.95 8.36 21.85
C THR A 362 46.57 7.74 23.10
N THR A 363 45.85 6.82 23.76
CA THR A 363 46.36 6.09 24.93
C THR A 363 47.45 5.09 24.53
N SER A 364 47.33 4.48 23.35
CA SER A 364 48.33 3.54 22.83
C SER A 364 49.61 4.24 22.36
N THR A 365 49.50 5.40 21.70
CA THR A 365 50.68 6.19 21.27
C THR A 365 51.42 6.82 22.44
N THR A 366 50.72 7.29 23.47
CA THR A 366 51.37 7.80 24.71
C THR A 366 52.03 6.69 25.52
N SER A 367 51.46 5.48 25.56
CA SER A 367 52.09 4.31 26.19
C SER A 367 53.34 3.82 25.42
N SER A 368 53.32 3.85 24.09
CA SER A 368 54.50 3.55 23.27
C SER A 368 55.59 4.62 23.36
N ALA A 369 55.23 5.90 23.47
CA ALA A 369 56.20 6.99 23.67
C ALA A 369 56.85 6.95 25.07
N ALA A 370 56.09 6.57 26.11
CA ALA A 370 56.61 6.44 27.47
C ALA A 370 57.58 5.26 27.65
N SER A 371 57.40 4.18 26.88
CA SER A 371 58.33 3.03 26.89
C SER A 371 59.63 3.29 26.13
N SER A 372 59.64 4.17 25.11
CA SER A 372 60.87 4.59 24.42
C SER A 372 61.73 5.62 25.16
N LEU A 373 61.21 6.25 26.22
CA LEU A 373 61.92 7.24 27.04
C LEU A 373 62.56 6.63 28.31
N THR A 374 62.41 5.33 28.52
CA THR A 374 62.92 4.60 29.70
C THR A 374 64.02 3.58 29.36
N THR A 375 64.65 3.67 28.17
CA THR A 375 65.80 2.84 27.79
C THR A 375 67.06 3.66 27.57
#